data_AF-N8W553-F1
#
_entry.id   AF-N8W553-F1
#
_cell.length_a   1.000
_cell.length_b   1.000
_cell.length_c   1.000
_cell.angle_alpha   90.00
_cell.angle_beta   90.00
_cell.angle_gamma   90.00
#
_symmetry.space_group_name_H-M   'P 1'
#
loop_
_entity.id
_entity.type
_entity.pdbx_description
1 polymer ?
#
loop_
_entity_poly.entity_id
_entity_poly.type
_entity_poly.pdbx_seq_one_letter_code
_entity_poly.pdbx_strand_id
1 'polypeptide(L)'
;MQQWARFAILGAMFVTAYLLILAWQKDYGHAAPAPQQQAAAVTAHEVSADLPNAQNATAASDLPQANVTASQTTEHNTSVSQQLISVQTDLYHLWINPKGGDIVRIELLSHDESKDSDKPFVMLESDAKRTYVAQSGLIGLNGPDSSRGGRPMYDVEKTAYTLADAKSVASKDGKTHQVLTVPLVFKTPEGVEVIKSFTFTQGDYPITVKHQVVNRSQQNWQGQMFGQLKRDNSDDPGKSSQGIFTLGTYLGGAWGTPEEPYNKLKFANFNDEKLNVEAKGGWVAMVQHYFVSAWIPGNLKLTQADGQPYNAKLESRQSTDGMNIIGFTSPVINVPAGTSMEVDAKLYSGPKIQSELKDLAAGLNQTVDYGWLWPIAKLLFLGLQFFHNIIGNWGWSIILLTILVKLILWPLSSKSYRSMAKMRVIAPEMQRMKEEFGEDRMRFSQEMMALYKREQVNPLSGCLPLLLQMPIFLALYWVLMESVELRHAPWLGWIQDLSAMDPWFILPLIMGVTMYVQQMLNPQPTDPMQAKVFRIMPIMFTVFMLFFPAGLVLYWIVNNSITILQQWFINKSVEKDRLNKVEPSA
;
A
#
# COMPACT_ATOMS: atom_id res chain seq x y z
N MET A 1 10.11 -32.44 37.22
CA MET A 1 9.02 -31.47 37.52
C MET A 1 9.50 -30.04 37.77
N GLN A 2 10.58 -29.79 38.53
CA GLN A 2 11.04 -28.42 38.84
C GLN A 2 11.42 -27.54 37.64
N GLN A 3 11.94 -28.08 36.54
CA GLN A 3 12.29 -27.28 35.35
C GLN A 3 11.05 -26.79 34.57
N TRP A 4 10.01 -27.63 34.45
CA TRP A 4 8.75 -27.26 33.83
C TRP A 4 8.02 -26.18 34.61
N ALA A 5 8.04 -26.26 35.94
CA ALA A 5 7.49 -25.23 36.81
C ALA A 5 8.21 -23.87 36.62
N ARG A 6 9.54 -23.88 36.45
CA ARG A 6 10.32 -22.65 36.17
C ARG A 6 9.98 -22.03 34.82
N PHE A 7 9.83 -22.82 33.77
CA PHE A 7 9.40 -22.31 32.46
C PHE A 7 7.96 -21.81 32.46
N ALA A 8 7.06 -22.48 33.19
CA ALA A 8 5.68 -22.02 33.37
C ALA A 8 5.63 -20.68 34.13
N ILE A 9 6.45 -20.51 35.17
CA ILE A 9 6.54 -19.25 35.93
C ILE A 9 7.14 -18.14 35.06
N LEU A 10 8.20 -18.41 34.29
CA LEU A 10 8.78 -17.42 33.38
C LEU A 10 7.80 -17.03 32.26
N GLY A 11 7.05 -18.00 31.72
CA GLY A 11 5.97 -17.75 30.77
C GLY A 11 4.86 -16.89 31.38
N ALA A 12 4.42 -17.19 32.61
CA ALA A 12 3.41 -16.41 33.33
C ALA A 12 3.91 -14.98 33.64
N MET A 13 5.19 -14.82 34.01
CA MET A 13 5.81 -13.52 34.24
C MET A 13 5.91 -12.70 32.95
N PHE A 14 6.25 -13.33 31.81
CA PHE A 14 6.27 -12.67 30.52
C PHE A 14 4.87 -12.22 30.09
N VAL A 15 3.87 -13.10 30.21
CA VAL A 15 2.46 -12.76 29.95
C VAL A 15 2.00 -11.62 30.85
N THR A 16 2.35 -11.63 32.14
CA THR A 16 1.97 -10.57 33.07
C THR A 16 2.67 -9.25 32.75
N ALA A 17 3.98 -9.25 32.47
CA ALA A 17 4.71 -8.07 32.07
C ALA A 17 4.17 -7.49 30.75
N TYR A 18 3.78 -8.34 29.81
CA TYR A 18 3.19 -7.93 28.56
C TYR A 18 1.76 -7.38 28.72
N LEU A 19 0.93 -8.00 29.57
CA LEU A 19 -0.40 -7.47 29.94
C LEU A 19 -0.29 -6.11 30.64
N LEU A 20 0.75 -5.89 31.45
CA LEU A 20 1.03 -4.59 32.04
C LEU A 20 1.45 -3.54 31.00
N ILE A 21 2.21 -3.94 29.97
CA ILE A 21 2.54 -3.06 28.84
C ILE A 21 1.30 -2.75 28.01
N LEU A 22 0.39 -3.72 27.81
CA LEU A 22 -0.89 -3.49 27.11
C LEU A 22 -1.83 -2.59 27.91
N ALA A 23 -1.92 -2.80 29.22
CA ALA A 23 -2.65 -1.90 30.12
C ALA A 23 -2.03 -0.50 30.07
N TRP A 24 -0.71 -0.40 30.10
CA TRP A 24 0.00 0.88 29.97
C TRP A 24 -0.21 1.51 28.59
N GLN A 25 -0.24 0.76 27.50
CA GLN A 25 -0.61 1.27 26.18
C GLN A 25 -2.08 1.70 26.11
N LYS A 26 -2.99 1.00 26.78
CA LYS A 26 -4.39 1.40 26.85
C LYS A 26 -4.60 2.67 27.68
N ASP A 27 -3.86 2.80 28.78
CA ASP A 27 -3.99 3.90 29.73
C ASP A 27 -3.17 5.14 29.31
N TYR A 28 -2.03 4.94 28.63
CA TYR A 28 -1.05 5.99 28.29
C TYR A 28 -0.63 6.01 26.81
N GLY A 29 -0.88 4.94 26.05
CA GLY A 29 -0.68 4.89 24.60
C GLY A 29 -1.82 5.58 23.88
N HIS A 30 -1.67 6.89 23.68
CA HIS A 30 -2.60 7.75 22.95
C HIS A 30 -4.02 7.79 23.54
N ALA A 31 -4.13 8.19 24.81
CA ALA A 31 -5.24 9.05 25.19
C ALA A 31 -5.11 10.36 24.41
N ALA A 32 -5.63 10.40 23.18
CA ALA A 32 -6.08 11.65 22.63
C ALA A 32 -7.06 12.24 23.66
N PRO A 33 -6.94 13.52 24.03
CA PRO A 33 -7.91 14.16 24.91
C PRO A 33 -9.32 13.87 24.38
N ALA A 34 -10.25 13.55 25.29
CA ALA A 34 -11.65 13.35 24.96
C ALA A 34 -12.11 14.42 23.95
N PRO A 35 -12.83 14.05 22.87
CA PRO A 35 -13.20 15.00 21.84
C PRO A 35 -14.09 16.08 22.46
N GLN A 36 -13.51 17.26 22.68
CA GLN A 36 -14.31 18.48 22.65
C GLN A 36 -14.89 18.55 21.25
N GLN A 37 -16.22 18.57 21.21
CA GLN A 37 -17.03 18.74 20.02
C GLN A 37 -16.90 20.19 19.53
N GLN A 38 -15.68 20.57 19.13
CA GLN A 38 -15.43 21.73 18.30
C GLN A 38 -15.46 21.22 16.86
N ALA A 39 -16.40 21.71 16.05
CA ALA A 39 -16.25 21.65 14.61
C ALA A 39 -14.90 22.30 14.29
N ALA A 40 -13.89 21.48 13.98
CA ALA A 40 -12.59 21.99 13.57
C ALA A 40 -12.83 22.77 12.28
N ALA A 41 -12.77 24.10 12.35
CA ALA A 41 -12.65 24.90 11.16
C ALA A 41 -11.42 24.39 10.41
N VAL A 42 -11.60 23.90 9.19
CA VAL A 42 -10.49 23.48 8.33
C VAL A 42 -9.73 24.75 7.95
N THR A 43 -8.81 25.18 8.80
CA THR A 43 -7.90 26.30 8.53
C THR A 43 -6.71 25.75 7.77
N ALA A 44 -6.75 25.82 6.44
CA ALA A 44 -5.58 25.53 5.63
C ALA A 44 -4.52 26.63 5.85
N HIS A 45 -3.29 26.23 6.14
CA HIS A 45 -2.15 27.16 6.09
C HIS A 45 -1.80 27.42 4.61
N GLU A 46 -1.36 28.63 4.26
CA GLU A 46 -0.88 28.88 2.89
C GLU A 46 0.37 28.02 2.63
N VAL A 47 0.24 27.03 1.74
CA VAL A 47 1.35 26.21 1.29
C VAL A 47 2.03 26.91 0.12
N SER A 48 3.34 27.16 0.23
CA SER A 48 4.12 27.74 -0.87
C SER A 48 3.94 26.91 -2.15
N ALA A 49 3.64 27.59 -3.25
CA ALA A 49 3.61 27.02 -4.59
C ALA A 49 5.03 27.04 -5.16
N ASP A 50 5.80 25.99 -4.89
CA ASP A 50 7.10 25.83 -5.52
C ASP A 50 6.87 25.32 -6.95
N LEU A 51 6.77 26.27 -7.90
CA LEU A 51 6.41 26.01 -9.29
C LEU A 51 7.63 25.66 -10.15
N PRO A 52 7.48 24.79 -11.15
CA PRO A 52 8.54 24.55 -12.12
C PRO A 52 8.60 25.67 -13.14
N ASN A 53 9.43 26.68 -12.90
CA ASN A 53 9.64 27.76 -13.85
C ASN A 53 11.00 27.60 -14.56
N ALA A 54 10.98 27.62 -15.89
CA ALA A 54 12.18 27.66 -16.72
C ALA A 54 12.66 29.11 -16.92
N GLN A 55 13.20 29.74 -15.87
CA GLN A 55 13.96 30.99 -16.01
C GLN A 55 15.15 30.99 -15.04
N ASN A 56 16.32 30.72 -15.63
CA ASN A 56 17.71 30.95 -15.21
C ASN A 56 18.06 30.93 -13.72
N ALA A 57 18.88 29.94 -13.37
CA ALA A 57 19.95 30.13 -12.41
C ALA A 57 20.84 31.30 -12.88
N THR A 58 20.97 32.33 -12.05
CA THR A 58 22.15 33.19 -12.08
C THR A 58 22.98 32.89 -10.85
N ALA A 59 24.13 32.31 -11.12
CA ALA A 59 25.27 32.21 -10.24
C ALA A 59 25.71 33.60 -9.74
N ALA A 60 26.46 33.57 -8.64
CA ALA A 60 27.10 34.68 -7.98
C ALA A 60 27.67 35.75 -8.93
N SER A 61 27.39 37.01 -8.62
CA SER A 61 28.19 38.15 -9.10
C SER A 61 28.65 38.97 -7.89
N ASP A 62 29.94 38.92 -7.62
CA ASP A 62 30.69 39.97 -6.93
C ASP A 62 30.57 41.26 -7.75
N LEU A 63 29.83 42.26 -7.26
CA LEU A 63 30.00 43.70 -7.48
C LEU A 63 28.89 44.46 -6.69
N PRO A 64 29.15 45.68 -6.19
CA PRO A 64 28.37 46.28 -5.11
C PRO A 64 27.04 46.89 -5.59
N GLN A 65 25.95 46.56 -4.88
CA GLN A 65 24.65 47.21 -5.02
C GLN A 65 24.61 48.53 -4.24
N ALA A 66 24.08 49.58 -4.87
CA ALA A 66 23.80 50.85 -4.24
C ALA A 66 22.62 50.73 -3.26
N ASN A 67 22.85 51.17 -2.02
CA ASN A 67 21.83 51.34 -0.99
C ASN A 67 20.67 52.20 -1.50
N VAL A 68 19.50 51.57 -1.66
CA VAL A 68 18.22 52.24 -1.50
C VAL A 68 17.45 51.49 -0.42
N THR A 69 17.43 52.10 0.76
CA THR A 69 16.63 51.70 1.91
C THR A 69 15.15 51.80 1.53
N ALA A 70 14.54 50.65 1.20
CA ALA A 70 13.09 50.51 1.25
C ALA A 70 12.74 49.90 2.60
N SER A 71 12.00 50.66 3.40
CA SER A 71 11.54 50.30 4.73
C SER A 71 10.87 48.91 4.74
N GLN A 72 11.39 48.03 5.58
CA GLN A 72 10.71 46.82 5.99
C GLN A 72 9.50 47.22 6.84
N THR A 73 8.32 47.32 6.22
CA THR A 73 7.08 47.05 6.93
C THR A 73 7.01 45.55 7.15
N THR A 74 7.24 45.15 8.38
CA THR A 74 6.81 43.86 8.93
C THR A 74 5.30 43.77 8.79
N GLU A 75 4.82 43.23 7.67
CA GLU A 75 3.46 42.72 7.60
C GLU A 75 3.38 41.50 8.49
N HIS A 76 2.75 41.69 9.65
CA HIS A 76 2.18 40.61 10.44
C HIS A 76 1.35 39.73 9.51
N ASN A 77 1.72 38.44 9.45
CA ASN A 77 0.88 37.36 8.93
C ASN A 77 -0.52 37.47 9.54
N THR A 78 -1.41 38.16 8.84
CA THR A 78 -2.83 38.13 9.11
C THR A 78 -3.32 36.87 8.41
N SER A 79 -3.63 35.85 9.19
CA SER A 79 -4.34 34.67 8.71
C SER A 79 -5.73 35.12 8.25
N VAL A 80 -5.83 35.54 7.00
CA VAL A 80 -7.11 35.61 6.31
C VAL A 80 -7.58 34.16 6.22
N SER A 81 -8.59 33.81 7.03
CA SER A 81 -9.35 32.57 6.88
C SER A 81 -9.99 32.60 5.47
N GLN A 82 -9.25 32.15 4.46
CA GLN A 82 -9.75 32.01 3.10
C GLN A 82 -10.87 30.96 3.12
N GLN A 83 -12.06 31.35 2.70
CA GLN A 83 -13.21 30.43 2.66
C GLN A 83 -12.96 29.38 1.57
N LEU A 84 -12.64 28.16 1.98
CA LEU A 84 -12.41 27.03 1.10
C LEU A 84 -13.73 26.59 0.43
N ILE A 85 -13.62 26.02 -0.77
CA ILE A 85 -14.74 25.42 -1.49
C ILE A 85 -14.84 23.96 -1.04
N SER A 86 -15.95 23.58 -0.40
CA SER A 86 -16.21 22.20 0.00
C SER A 86 -16.93 21.43 -1.10
N VAL A 87 -16.49 20.22 -1.38
CA VAL A 87 -17.12 19.33 -2.36
C VAL A 87 -17.34 17.96 -1.71
N GLN A 88 -18.57 17.48 -1.73
CA GLN A 88 -18.93 16.18 -1.15
C GLN A 88 -19.56 15.27 -2.21
N THR A 89 -18.96 14.10 -2.40
CA THR A 89 -19.49 13.00 -3.21
C THR A 89 -19.89 11.82 -2.31
N ASP A 90 -20.15 10.66 -2.89
CA ASP A 90 -20.33 9.40 -2.17
C ASP A 90 -19.02 8.82 -1.64
N LEU A 91 -17.88 9.15 -2.27
CA LEU A 91 -16.55 8.64 -1.89
C LEU A 91 -15.64 9.69 -1.26
N TYR A 92 -15.85 10.98 -1.56
CA TYR A 92 -15.01 12.08 -1.11
C TYR A 92 -15.76 13.11 -0.28
N HIS A 93 -15.08 13.65 0.72
CA HIS A 93 -15.29 15.01 1.18
C HIS A 93 -13.97 15.77 1.05
N LEU A 94 -13.95 16.81 0.23
CA LEU A 94 -12.71 17.53 -0.08
C LEU A 94 -12.87 19.05 -0.06
N TRP A 95 -11.72 19.73 0.03
CA TRP A 95 -11.65 21.19 0.08
C TRP A 95 -10.66 21.73 -0.95
N ILE A 96 -11.12 22.70 -1.73
CA ILE A 96 -10.36 23.40 -2.75
C ILE A 96 -10.08 24.83 -2.28
N ASN A 97 -8.83 25.26 -2.34
CA ASN A 97 -8.48 26.66 -2.11
C ASN A 97 -8.80 27.48 -3.37
N PRO A 98 -9.67 28.52 -3.30
CA PRO A 98 -9.97 29.38 -4.45
C PRO A 98 -8.74 30.15 -4.98
N LYS A 99 -7.68 30.30 -4.18
CA LYS A 99 -6.37 30.77 -4.65
C LYS A 99 -5.62 29.63 -5.33
N GLY A 100 -5.46 29.71 -6.65
CA GLY A 100 -4.82 28.68 -7.48
C GLY A 100 -5.71 27.46 -7.79
N GLY A 101 -6.73 27.19 -6.98
CA GLY A 101 -7.58 26.01 -7.13
C GLY A 101 -6.88 24.74 -6.67
N ASP A 102 -6.14 24.75 -5.57
CA ASP A 102 -5.46 23.56 -5.06
C ASP A 102 -6.38 22.72 -4.18
N ILE A 103 -6.27 21.39 -4.26
CA ILE A 103 -6.96 20.51 -3.32
C ILE A 103 -6.06 20.36 -2.09
N VAL A 104 -6.51 20.95 -0.98
CA VAL A 104 -5.73 21.07 0.27
C VAL A 104 -6.16 20.06 1.32
N ARG A 105 -7.30 19.40 1.13
CA ARG A 105 -7.77 18.30 1.99
C ARG A 105 -8.68 17.35 1.22
N ILE A 106 -8.52 16.04 1.44
CA ILE A 106 -9.39 14.97 0.93
C ILE A 106 -9.62 13.97 2.06
N GLU A 107 -10.88 13.69 2.35
CA GLU A 107 -11.34 12.63 3.24
C GLU A 107 -12.03 11.54 2.41
N LEU A 108 -11.68 10.27 2.66
CA LEU A 108 -12.23 9.11 1.97
C LEU A 108 -13.42 8.56 2.77
N LEU A 109 -14.64 8.84 2.32
CA LEU A 109 -15.87 8.55 3.07
C LEU A 109 -16.18 7.06 3.21
N SER A 110 -15.62 6.23 2.33
CA SER A 110 -15.76 4.77 2.35
C SER A 110 -14.68 4.05 3.17
N HIS A 111 -13.78 4.79 3.82
CA HIS A 111 -12.65 4.22 4.54
C HIS A 111 -12.43 4.94 5.86
N ASP A 112 -12.57 4.23 6.97
CA ASP A 112 -12.36 4.82 8.28
C ASP A 112 -10.87 5.07 8.56
N GLU A 113 -10.58 6.08 9.39
CA GLU A 113 -9.24 6.39 9.91
C GLU A 113 -8.65 5.17 10.62
N SER A 114 -9.44 4.56 11.48
CA SER A 114 -9.17 3.29 12.16
C SER A 114 -10.48 2.53 12.32
N LYS A 115 -10.40 1.22 12.57
CA LYS A 115 -11.54 0.32 12.54
C LYS A 115 -12.71 0.66 13.48
N ASP A 116 -12.43 1.25 14.63
CA ASP A 116 -13.45 1.63 15.62
C ASP A 116 -13.73 3.15 15.59
N SER A 117 -13.33 3.84 14.52
CA SER A 117 -13.52 5.28 14.33
C SER A 117 -14.64 5.54 13.34
N ASP A 118 -15.56 6.44 13.68
CA ASP A 118 -16.57 6.97 12.75
C ASP A 118 -16.01 8.08 11.84
N LYS A 119 -14.70 8.35 11.91
CA LYS A 119 -14.05 9.41 11.12
C LYS A 119 -13.49 8.83 9.82
N PRO A 120 -13.71 9.50 8.68
CA PRO A 120 -13.10 9.08 7.42
C PRO A 120 -11.59 9.27 7.45
N PHE A 121 -10.89 8.43 6.68
CA PHE A 121 -9.46 8.49 6.50
C PHE A 121 -9.09 9.77 5.73
N VAL A 122 -8.17 10.56 6.31
CA VAL A 122 -7.68 11.80 5.71
C VAL A 122 -6.51 11.49 4.76
N MET A 123 -6.78 11.57 3.46
CA MET A 123 -5.80 11.26 2.42
C MET A 123 -4.87 12.44 2.14
N LEU A 124 -5.43 13.62 1.88
CA LEU A 124 -4.69 14.88 1.71
C LEU A 124 -5.03 15.80 2.88
N GLU A 125 -4.06 16.55 3.37
CA GLU A 125 -4.27 17.59 4.39
C GLU A 125 -3.14 18.61 4.39
N SER A 126 -3.42 19.79 4.96
CA SER A 126 -2.49 20.91 5.00
C SER A 126 -2.58 21.58 6.37
N ASP A 127 -2.08 20.89 7.38
CA ASP A 127 -2.08 21.35 8.76
C ASP A 127 -0.72 21.15 9.45
N ALA A 128 -0.67 21.40 10.76
CA ALA A 128 0.56 21.29 11.55
C ALA A 128 1.05 19.84 11.74
N LYS A 129 0.21 18.82 11.51
CA LYS A 129 0.60 17.42 11.60
C LYS A 129 1.24 16.96 10.30
N ARG A 130 0.68 17.37 9.17
CA ARG A 130 1.11 16.93 7.86
C ARG A 130 0.74 17.94 6.78
N THR A 131 1.67 18.16 5.86
CA THR A 131 1.40 18.79 4.58
C THR A 131 1.48 17.75 3.48
N TYR A 132 0.34 17.45 2.87
CA TYR A 132 0.19 16.61 1.70
C TYR A 132 -0.96 17.12 0.83
N VAL A 133 -0.63 17.80 -0.27
CA VAL A 133 -1.61 18.53 -1.11
C VAL A 133 -1.44 18.19 -2.59
N ALA A 134 -2.52 18.37 -3.35
CA ALA A 134 -2.52 18.23 -4.80
C ALA A 134 -2.74 19.58 -5.46
N GLN A 135 -1.72 20.05 -6.18
CA GLN A 135 -1.70 21.37 -6.82
C GLN A 135 -1.78 21.23 -8.33
N SER A 136 -2.44 22.17 -8.98
CA SER A 136 -2.49 22.24 -10.45
C SER A 136 -2.77 23.67 -10.91
N GLY A 137 -2.38 24.00 -12.14
CA GLY A 137 -2.63 25.32 -12.70
C GLY A 137 -2.00 25.52 -14.07
N LEU A 138 -1.91 26.77 -14.49
CA LEU A 138 -1.32 27.22 -15.74
C LEU A 138 -0.13 28.15 -15.47
N ILE A 139 1.07 27.70 -15.84
CA ILE A 139 2.34 28.43 -15.74
C ILE A 139 2.85 28.86 -17.13
N GLY A 140 4.01 29.50 -17.19
CA GLY A 140 4.62 29.97 -18.42
C GLY A 140 4.38 31.46 -18.68
N LEU A 141 4.68 31.92 -19.90
CA LEU A 141 4.74 33.36 -20.22
C LEU A 141 3.47 34.13 -19.85
N ASN A 142 2.30 33.55 -20.12
CA ASN A 142 0.99 34.13 -19.83
C ASN A 142 0.17 33.28 -18.85
N GLY A 143 0.79 32.28 -18.21
CA GLY A 143 0.15 31.45 -17.20
C GLY A 143 -0.12 32.25 -15.92
N PRO A 144 -1.38 32.33 -15.44
CA PRO A 144 -1.72 33.12 -14.26
C PRO A 144 -1.06 32.60 -12.97
N ASP A 145 -0.74 31.31 -12.86
CA ASP A 145 -0.13 30.75 -11.66
C ASP A 145 1.33 31.15 -11.48
N SER A 146 2.02 31.56 -12.55
CA SER A 146 3.39 32.10 -12.52
C SER A 146 3.44 33.64 -12.43
N SER A 147 2.31 34.31 -12.12
CA SER A 147 2.28 35.77 -12.05
C SER A 147 3.11 36.31 -10.87
N ARG A 148 3.67 37.53 -11.03
CA ARG A 148 4.40 38.21 -9.94
C ARG A 148 3.54 38.54 -8.73
N GLY A 149 2.22 38.65 -8.92
CA GLY A 149 1.25 38.87 -7.84
C GLY A 149 0.87 37.60 -7.07
N GLY A 150 1.50 36.47 -7.38
CA GLY A 150 1.15 35.16 -6.84
C GLY A 150 0.11 34.44 -7.69
N ARG A 151 -0.48 33.39 -7.11
CA ARG A 151 -1.47 32.55 -7.78
C ARG A 151 -2.81 33.28 -7.96
N PRO A 152 -3.57 32.97 -9.03
CA PRO A 152 -4.85 33.64 -9.30
C PRO A 152 -5.87 33.35 -8.19
N MET A 153 -6.65 34.36 -7.83
CA MET A 153 -7.85 34.18 -7.01
C MET A 153 -9.01 33.93 -7.97
N TYR A 154 -9.59 32.73 -7.93
CA TYR A 154 -10.72 32.40 -8.80
C TYR A 154 -12.05 32.87 -8.20
N ASP A 155 -12.92 33.37 -9.07
CA ASP A 155 -14.33 33.58 -8.77
C ASP A 155 -15.07 32.24 -8.78
N VAL A 156 -15.97 32.06 -7.80
CA VAL A 156 -16.78 30.85 -7.64
C VAL A 156 -18.24 31.19 -7.43
N GLU A 157 -19.12 30.38 -8.02
CA GLU A 157 -20.58 30.56 -7.87
C GLU A 157 -21.07 30.12 -6.48
N LYS A 158 -20.54 28.99 -5.97
CA LYS A 158 -20.86 28.41 -4.67
C LYS A 158 -19.59 28.01 -3.94
N THR A 159 -19.66 27.97 -2.61
CA THR A 159 -18.58 27.49 -1.73
C THR A 159 -18.85 26.09 -1.17
N ALA A 160 -20.00 25.49 -1.49
CA ALA A 160 -20.34 24.12 -1.14
C ALA A 160 -21.05 23.44 -2.33
N TYR A 161 -20.58 22.26 -2.70
CA TYR A 161 -21.14 21.43 -3.77
C TYR A 161 -21.37 20.01 -3.27
N THR A 162 -22.49 19.41 -3.66
CA THR A 162 -22.83 18.01 -3.34
C THR A 162 -23.29 17.26 -4.58
N LEU A 163 -23.50 15.94 -4.49
CA LEU A 163 -24.14 15.18 -5.59
C LEU A 163 -25.56 15.67 -5.94
N ALA A 164 -26.21 16.48 -5.09
CA ALA A 164 -27.47 17.12 -5.46
C ALA A 164 -27.31 18.18 -6.56
N ASP A 165 -26.10 18.72 -6.75
CA ASP A 165 -25.76 19.64 -7.84
C ASP A 165 -25.31 18.91 -9.11
N ALA A 166 -25.23 17.58 -9.08
CA ALA A 166 -24.77 16.76 -10.20
C ALA A 166 -25.81 16.68 -11.33
N LYS A 167 -25.32 16.49 -12.56
CA LYS A 167 -26.14 16.27 -13.75
C LYS A 167 -26.05 14.81 -14.18
N SER A 168 -27.17 14.26 -14.64
CA SER A 168 -27.20 12.91 -15.20
C SER A 168 -26.62 12.92 -16.62
N VAL A 169 -25.56 12.15 -16.85
CA VAL A 169 -24.87 12.01 -18.13
C VAL A 169 -24.94 10.56 -18.58
N ALA A 170 -25.37 10.32 -19.82
CA ALA A 170 -25.32 8.99 -20.42
C ALA A 170 -23.90 8.66 -20.88
N SER A 171 -23.35 7.56 -20.38
CA SER A 171 -22.09 6.98 -20.86
C SER A 171 -22.28 6.37 -22.26
N LYS A 172 -21.17 6.17 -22.97
CA LYS A 172 -21.14 5.51 -24.28
C LYS A 172 -21.74 4.10 -24.24
N ASP A 173 -21.75 3.46 -23.07
CA ASP A 173 -22.30 2.13 -22.84
C ASP A 173 -23.81 2.13 -22.49
N GLY A 174 -24.47 3.29 -22.57
CA GLY A 174 -25.91 3.45 -22.28
C GLY A 174 -26.25 3.53 -20.79
N LYS A 175 -25.27 3.40 -19.88
CA LYS A 175 -25.45 3.62 -18.44
C LYS A 175 -25.51 5.10 -18.12
N THR A 176 -26.40 5.51 -17.21
CA THR A 176 -26.47 6.89 -16.73
C THR A 176 -25.66 7.04 -15.44
N HIS A 177 -24.80 8.06 -15.40
CA HIS A 177 -23.98 8.40 -14.24
C HIS A 177 -24.28 9.83 -13.78
N GLN A 178 -24.23 10.09 -12.48
CA GLN A 178 -24.28 11.46 -11.97
C GLN A 178 -22.88 12.08 -12.04
N VAL A 179 -22.79 13.25 -12.65
CA VAL A 179 -21.54 13.98 -12.86
C VAL A 179 -21.66 15.36 -12.23
N LEU A 180 -20.85 15.62 -11.21
CA LEU A 180 -20.73 16.91 -10.54
C LEU A 180 -19.57 17.69 -11.14
N THR A 181 -19.80 18.95 -11.53
CA THR A 181 -18.76 19.85 -12.04
C THR A 181 -18.68 21.09 -11.19
N VAL A 182 -17.47 21.42 -10.72
CA VAL A 182 -17.16 22.60 -9.91
C VAL A 182 -16.29 23.55 -10.74
N PRO A 183 -16.88 24.63 -11.30
CA PRO A 183 -16.14 25.60 -12.10
C PRO A 183 -15.56 26.73 -11.24
N LEU A 184 -14.34 27.13 -11.56
CA LEU A 184 -13.59 28.23 -11.00
C LEU A 184 -13.17 29.14 -12.15
N VAL A 185 -13.53 30.42 -12.11
CA VAL A 185 -13.33 31.35 -13.24
C VAL A 185 -12.34 32.45 -12.84
N PHE A 186 -11.37 32.72 -13.70
CA PHE A 186 -10.43 33.82 -13.54
C PHE A 186 -10.35 34.62 -14.83
N LYS A 187 -10.44 35.95 -14.73
CA LYS A 187 -10.40 36.86 -15.87
C LYS A 187 -9.22 37.81 -15.72
N THR A 188 -8.36 37.84 -16.73
CA THR A 188 -7.25 38.80 -16.77
C THR A 188 -7.74 40.15 -17.31
N PRO A 189 -7.10 41.27 -16.92
CA PRO A 189 -7.42 42.60 -17.46
C PRO A 189 -7.28 42.69 -18.98
N GLU A 190 -6.43 41.85 -19.59
CA GLU A 190 -6.14 41.82 -21.02
C GLU A 190 -7.23 41.07 -21.83
N GLY A 191 -8.24 40.51 -21.17
CA GLY A 191 -9.37 39.83 -21.81
C GLY A 191 -9.18 38.31 -21.98
N VAL A 192 -8.25 37.70 -21.25
CA VAL A 192 -8.14 36.22 -21.20
C VAL A 192 -9.03 35.69 -20.07
N GLU A 193 -9.85 34.70 -20.38
CA GLU A 193 -10.71 34.01 -19.40
C GLU A 193 -10.20 32.58 -19.22
N VAL A 194 -9.85 32.23 -17.98
CA VAL A 194 -9.39 30.89 -17.57
C VAL A 194 -10.48 30.25 -16.74
N ILE A 195 -10.99 29.10 -17.20
CA ILE A 195 -12.00 28.31 -16.49
C ILE A 195 -11.34 27.00 -16.05
N LYS A 196 -11.11 26.87 -14.74
CA LYS A 196 -10.64 25.62 -14.12
C LYS A 196 -11.85 24.85 -13.61
N SER A 197 -12.01 23.60 -14.04
CA SER A 197 -13.16 22.77 -13.65
C SER A 197 -12.69 21.46 -13.04
N PHE A 198 -13.26 21.12 -11.88
CA PHE A 198 -13.14 19.79 -11.27
C PHE A 198 -14.40 19.00 -11.60
N THR A 199 -14.24 17.81 -12.16
CA THR A 199 -15.36 16.92 -12.50
C THR A 199 -15.26 15.62 -11.73
N PHE A 200 -16.35 15.27 -11.05
CA PHE A 200 -16.51 14.07 -10.24
C PHE A 200 -17.63 13.22 -10.82
N THR A 201 -17.39 11.92 -10.96
CA THR A 201 -18.42 10.95 -11.31
C THR A 201 -18.80 10.18 -10.04
N GLN A 202 -20.10 10.00 -9.80
CA GLN A 202 -20.57 9.21 -8.66
C GLN A 202 -20.02 7.78 -8.73
N GLY A 203 -19.49 7.29 -7.60
CA GLY A 203 -18.89 5.95 -7.49
C GLY A 203 -17.45 5.84 -7.97
N ASP A 204 -16.84 6.94 -8.44
CA ASP A 204 -15.50 6.94 -9.03
C ASP A 204 -14.53 7.83 -8.23
N TYR A 205 -13.32 7.35 -7.98
CA TYR A 205 -12.22 8.13 -7.38
C TYR A 205 -11.51 9.11 -8.33
N PRO A 206 -11.37 8.87 -9.66
CA PRO A 206 -10.71 9.82 -10.55
C PRO A 206 -11.42 11.18 -10.63
N ILE A 207 -10.67 12.26 -10.39
CA ILE A 207 -11.12 13.64 -10.53
C ILE A 207 -10.52 14.20 -11.81
N THR A 208 -11.36 14.59 -12.77
CA THR A 208 -10.87 15.27 -13.98
C THR A 208 -10.69 16.75 -13.70
N VAL A 209 -9.47 17.27 -13.86
CA VAL A 209 -9.13 18.68 -13.71
C VAL A 209 -8.84 19.26 -15.09
N LYS A 210 -9.76 20.09 -15.56
CA LYS A 210 -9.68 20.72 -16.89
C LYS A 210 -9.43 22.21 -16.77
N HIS A 211 -8.52 22.73 -17.56
CA HIS A 211 -8.36 24.17 -17.80
C HIS A 211 -8.84 24.50 -19.20
N GLN A 212 -9.74 25.47 -19.30
CA GLN A 212 -10.12 26.09 -20.56
C GLN A 212 -9.60 27.52 -20.59
N VAL A 213 -8.83 27.87 -21.62
CA VAL A 213 -8.37 29.25 -21.85
C VAL A 213 -9.12 29.80 -23.04
N VAL A 214 -9.91 30.85 -22.81
CA VAL A 214 -10.63 31.61 -23.84
C VAL A 214 -9.88 32.91 -24.05
N ASN A 215 -9.15 33.01 -25.16
CA ASN A 215 -8.32 34.17 -25.45
C ASN A 215 -9.11 35.22 -26.23
N ARG A 216 -9.73 36.18 -25.53
CA ARG A 216 -10.43 37.33 -26.15
C ARG A 216 -9.53 38.56 -26.28
N SER A 217 -8.24 38.42 -25.97
CA SER A 217 -7.25 39.49 -26.12
C SER A 217 -6.84 39.68 -27.58
N GLN A 218 -6.00 40.68 -27.83
CA GLN A 218 -5.40 40.96 -29.15
C GLN A 218 -4.05 40.25 -29.36
N GLN A 219 -3.56 39.49 -28.38
CA GLN A 219 -2.25 38.84 -28.41
C GLN A 219 -2.39 37.32 -28.28
N ASN A 220 -1.37 36.59 -28.73
CA ASN A 220 -1.32 35.15 -28.50
C ASN A 220 -1.05 34.89 -27.02
N TRP A 221 -1.81 33.98 -26.42
CA TRP A 221 -1.56 33.50 -25.07
C TRP A 221 -0.64 32.27 -25.13
N GLN A 222 0.35 32.21 -24.26
CA GLN A 222 1.29 31.10 -24.17
C GLN A 222 1.42 30.61 -22.72
N GLY A 223 1.26 29.30 -22.51
CA GLY A 223 1.42 28.71 -21.19
C GLY A 223 1.51 27.19 -21.20
N GLN A 224 1.66 26.60 -20.02
CA GLN A 224 1.76 25.16 -19.79
C GLN A 224 0.87 24.78 -18.61
N MET A 225 0.18 23.65 -18.71
CA MET A 225 -0.50 23.06 -17.56
C MET A 225 0.53 22.33 -16.69
N PHE A 226 0.42 22.47 -15.38
CA PHE A 226 1.14 21.61 -14.44
C PHE A 226 0.15 20.94 -13.47
N GLY A 227 0.58 19.79 -12.95
CA GLY A 227 -0.04 19.13 -11.81
C GLY A 227 1.06 18.51 -10.94
N GLN A 228 1.03 18.75 -9.64
CA GLN A 228 2.02 18.22 -8.70
C GLN A 228 1.41 17.77 -7.39
N LEU A 229 2.06 16.82 -6.75
CA LEU A 229 1.81 16.39 -5.37
C LEU A 229 2.97 16.91 -4.52
N LYS A 230 2.64 17.63 -3.46
CA LYS A 230 3.61 18.19 -2.50
C LYS A 230 3.38 17.52 -1.15
N ARG A 231 4.40 16.83 -0.62
CA ARG A 231 4.31 16.11 0.65
C ARG A 231 5.56 16.29 1.51
N ASP A 232 5.39 16.44 2.81
CA ASP A 232 6.48 16.43 3.79
C ASP A 232 7.04 15.01 4.03
N ASN A 233 7.87 14.85 5.07
CA ASN A 233 8.43 13.56 5.48
C ASN A 233 7.66 12.91 6.66
N SER A 234 6.42 13.33 6.92
CA SER A 234 5.58 12.71 7.95
C SER A 234 5.28 11.25 7.63
N ASP A 235 5.10 10.46 8.69
CA ASP A 235 4.80 9.03 8.59
C ASP A 235 3.48 8.74 7.84
N ASP A 236 3.33 7.49 7.41
CA ASP A 236 2.08 7.01 6.83
C ASP A 236 1.02 6.89 7.95
N PRO A 237 -0.10 7.62 7.87
CA PRO A 237 -1.17 7.57 8.88
C PRO A 237 -1.77 6.17 9.04
N GLY A 238 -1.72 5.35 7.98
CA GLY A 238 -2.20 3.97 7.98
C GLY A 238 -1.29 2.98 8.72
N LYS A 239 -0.07 3.37 9.15
CA LYS A 239 0.84 2.49 9.91
C LYS A 239 0.49 2.34 11.38
N SER A 240 -0.27 3.27 11.95
CA SER A 240 -0.53 3.33 13.39
C SER A 240 -1.21 2.07 13.97
N SER A 241 -1.88 1.27 13.13
CA SER A 241 -2.58 0.04 13.55
C SER A 241 -1.78 -1.26 13.42
N GLN A 242 -0.55 -1.23 12.88
CA GLN A 242 0.08 -2.46 12.35
C GLN A 242 1.09 -3.19 13.27
N GLY A 243 1.34 -2.73 14.49
CA GLY A 243 2.27 -3.42 15.41
C GLY A 243 3.76 -3.20 15.08
N ILE A 244 4.65 -3.68 15.97
CA ILE A 244 6.07 -3.26 16.03
C ILE A 244 6.96 -3.87 14.93
N PHE A 245 6.54 -4.97 14.29
CA PHE A 245 7.42 -5.81 13.45
C PHE A 245 7.01 -5.88 11.96
N THR A 246 6.15 -5.01 11.46
CA THR A 246 5.81 -5.03 10.03
C THR A 246 7.04 -4.71 9.16
N LEU A 247 7.28 -5.53 8.14
CA LEU A 247 8.16 -5.16 7.04
C LEU A 247 7.67 -3.82 6.49
N GLY A 248 8.49 -2.77 6.62
CA GLY A 248 8.07 -1.40 6.36
C GLY A 248 7.39 -1.24 5.01
N THR A 249 6.18 -0.72 5.03
CA THR A 249 5.38 -0.44 3.84
C THR A 249 5.99 0.73 3.08
N TYR A 250 5.90 0.69 1.75
CA TYR A 250 6.53 1.71 0.92
C TYR A 250 5.79 3.05 1.06
N LEU A 251 6.55 4.07 1.48
CA LEU A 251 6.13 5.47 1.49
C LEU A 251 7.12 6.27 0.65
N GLY A 252 6.64 6.90 -0.42
CA GLY A 252 7.52 7.59 -1.37
C GLY A 252 6.80 8.10 -2.61
N GLY A 253 7.56 8.74 -3.50
CA GLY A 253 7.12 9.06 -4.85
C GLY A 253 7.16 7.82 -5.75
N ALA A 254 6.30 7.75 -6.74
CA ALA A 254 6.40 6.76 -7.80
C ALA A 254 6.04 7.40 -9.13
N TRP A 255 6.52 6.83 -10.22
CA TRP A 255 6.19 7.30 -11.56
C TRP A 255 6.18 6.14 -12.53
N GLY A 256 5.54 6.34 -13.68
CA GLY A 256 5.55 5.37 -14.75
C GLY A 256 5.29 6.03 -16.11
N THR A 257 5.86 5.43 -17.15
CA THR A 257 5.60 5.74 -18.55
C THR A 257 5.22 4.45 -19.28
N PRO A 258 4.70 4.52 -20.52
CA PRO A 258 4.45 3.32 -21.32
C PRO A 258 5.69 2.42 -21.50
N GLU A 259 6.89 3.00 -21.51
CA GLU A 259 8.18 2.30 -21.65
C GLU A 259 8.68 1.75 -20.32
N GLU A 260 8.54 2.54 -19.24
CA GLU A 260 8.93 2.15 -17.88
C GLU A 260 7.71 2.21 -16.95
N PRO A 261 6.94 1.12 -16.85
CA PRO A 261 5.58 1.17 -16.30
C PRO A 261 5.52 1.47 -14.80
N TYR A 262 6.59 1.25 -14.04
CA TYR A 262 6.60 1.47 -12.60
C TYR A 262 8.01 1.64 -12.03
N ASN A 263 8.25 2.81 -11.45
CA ASN A 263 9.50 3.19 -10.81
C ASN A 263 9.21 3.83 -9.44
N LYS A 264 9.99 3.46 -8.42
CA LYS A 264 9.90 4.00 -7.06
C LYS A 264 10.96 5.08 -6.86
N LEU A 265 10.60 6.15 -6.17
CA LEU A 265 11.48 7.24 -5.78
C LEU A 265 11.29 7.53 -4.29
N LYS A 266 12.23 7.09 -3.45
CA LYS A 266 12.16 7.39 -2.00
C LYS A 266 12.33 8.88 -1.76
N PHE A 267 11.66 9.44 -0.75
CA PHE A 267 11.76 10.86 -0.42
C PHE A 267 13.19 11.36 -0.25
N ALA A 268 14.05 10.56 0.41
CA ALA A 268 15.47 10.87 0.57
C ALA A 268 16.23 11.08 -0.76
N ASN A 269 15.74 10.49 -1.87
CA ASN A 269 16.40 10.48 -3.16
C ASN A 269 15.82 11.52 -4.15
N PHE A 270 14.86 12.36 -3.75
CA PHE A 270 14.21 13.32 -4.67
C PHE A 270 15.17 14.31 -5.33
N ASN A 271 16.32 14.59 -4.68
CA ASN A 271 17.38 15.44 -5.22
C ASN A 271 18.46 14.65 -6.00
N ASP A 272 18.79 13.44 -5.54
CA ASP A 272 19.91 12.65 -6.09
C ASP A 272 19.51 11.87 -7.35
N GLU A 273 18.35 11.20 -7.32
CA GLU A 273 17.81 10.38 -8.42
C GLU A 273 16.74 11.13 -9.23
N LYS A 274 16.84 12.47 -9.21
CA LYS A 274 15.84 13.42 -9.75
C LYS A 274 15.13 12.89 -11.00
N LEU A 275 13.81 12.69 -10.89
CA LEU A 275 12.96 12.38 -12.03
C LEU A 275 12.98 13.55 -13.02
N ASN A 276 13.22 13.26 -14.29
CA ASN A 276 13.17 14.21 -15.39
C ASN A 276 13.01 13.45 -16.72
N VAL A 277 11.78 13.05 -17.04
CA VAL A 277 11.46 12.21 -18.20
C VAL A 277 10.32 12.84 -18.97
N GLU A 278 10.35 12.75 -20.31
CA GLU A 278 9.22 13.13 -21.16
C GLU A 278 8.53 11.88 -21.69
N ALA A 279 7.20 11.85 -21.59
CA ALA A 279 6.40 10.74 -22.11
C ALA A 279 5.04 11.20 -22.61
N LYS A 280 4.57 10.57 -23.69
CA LYS A 280 3.19 10.72 -24.16
C LYS A 280 2.28 9.84 -23.32
N GLY A 281 1.71 10.43 -22.27
CA GLY A 281 1.02 9.72 -21.19
C GLY A 281 1.93 9.54 -19.98
N GLY A 282 1.77 8.42 -19.28
CA GLY A 282 2.46 8.18 -18.01
C GLY A 282 1.72 8.79 -16.82
N TRP A 283 2.37 8.76 -15.66
CA TRP A 283 1.80 9.23 -14.40
C TRP A 283 2.90 9.48 -13.36
N VAL A 284 2.60 10.33 -12.39
CA VAL A 284 3.40 10.54 -11.18
C VAL A 284 2.51 10.40 -9.97
N ALA A 285 3.04 9.86 -8.87
CA ALA A 285 2.27 9.52 -7.70
C ALA A 285 3.05 9.70 -6.39
N MET A 286 2.30 9.80 -5.30
CA MET A 286 2.77 9.62 -3.94
C MET A 286 2.05 8.40 -3.36
N VAL A 287 2.83 7.40 -2.97
CA VAL A 287 2.36 6.07 -2.56
C VAL A 287 2.44 5.96 -1.03
N GLN A 288 1.36 5.49 -0.42
CA GLN A 288 1.27 5.06 0.99
C GLN A 288 0.95 3.57 1.02
N HIS A 289 0.72 2.97 2.19
CA HIS A 289 0.44 1.54 2.31
C HIS A 289 -0.80 1.09 1.51
N TYR A 290 -1.99 1.59 1.89
CA TYR A 290 -3.26 1.23 1.25
C TYR A 290 -3.74 2.22 0.19
N PHE A 291 -3.11 3.38 0.10
CA PHE A 291 -3.62 4.52 -0.66
C PHE A 291 -2.55 5.10 -1.58
N VAL A 292 -3.00 5.76 -2.65
CA VAL A 292 -2.14 6.45 -3.61
C VAL A 292 -2.82 7.72 -4.10
N SER A 293 -2.07 8.82 -4.21
CA SER A 293 -2.49 9.92 -5.08
C SER A 293 -1.61 9.97 -6.31
N ALA A 294 -2.21 10.15 -7.48
CA ALA A 294 -1.51 10.20 -8.75
C ALA A 294 -2.07 11.28 -9.67
N TRP A 295 -1.17 11.99 -10.35
CA TRP A 295 -1.50 12.83 -11.49
C TRP A 295 -1.24 12.06 -12.78
N ILE A 296 -2.23 12.06 -13.66
CA ILE A 296 -2.18 11.43 -14.98
C ILE A 296 -2.43 12.52 -16.04
N PRO A 297 -1.42 12.90 -16.83
CA PRO A 297 -1.58 13.81 -17.96
C PRO A 297 -2.68 13.32 -18.92
N GLY A 298 -3.53 14.25 -19.35
CA GLY A 298 -4.70 13.92 -20.15
C GLY A 298 -4.57 14.40 -21.59
N ASN A 299 -5.60 15.09 -22.07
CA ASN A 299 -5.71 15.54 -23.45
C ASN A 299 -5.56 17.04 -23.61
N LEU A 300 -5.11 17.45 -24.80
CA LEU A 300 -5.06 18.84 -25.26
C LEU A 300 -5.96 19.01 -26.48
N LYS A 301 -6.76 20.07 -26.48
CA LYS A 301 -7.65 20.48 -27.57
C LYS A 301 -7.44 21.97 -27.85
N LEU A 302 -7.00 22.33 -29.06
CA LEU A 302 -6.63 23.72 -29.40
C LEU A 302 -7.46 24.31 -30.56
N THR A 303 -8.43 23.58 -31.13
CA THR A 303 -9.36 23.98 -32.23
C THR A 303 -9.97 22.75 -32.93
N GLN A 304 -9.37 21.57 -32.78
CA GLN A 304 -9.87 20.31 -33.34
C GLN A 304 -11.13 19.82 -32.60
N ALA A 305 -11.96 19.00 -33.25
CA ALA A 305 -13.19 18.47 -32.65
C ALA A 305 -12.90 17.54 -31.44
N ASP A 306 -11.86 16.70 -31.56
CA ASP A 306 -11.44 15.72 -30.56
C ASP A 306 -10.09 16.11 -29.93
N GLY A 307 -9.97 15.95 -28.60
CA GLY A 307 -8.71 16.15 -27.88
C GLY A 307 -7.73 15.00 -28.08
N GLN A 308 -6.44 15.27 -28.02
CA GLN A 308 -5.38 14.27 -28.19
C GLN A 308 -4.45 14.22 -26.97
N PRO A 309 -3.92 13.04 -26.58
CA PRO A 309 -2.94 12.95 -25.51
C PRO A 309 -1.68 13.78 -25.82
N TYR A 310 -1.23 14.58 -24.86
CA TYR A 310 -0.01 15.39 -25.00
C TYR A 310 1.23 14.71 -24.42
N ASN A 311 2.42 15.17 -24.86
CA ASN A 311 3.69 14.74 -24.28
C ASN A 311 3.93 15.53 -22.98
N ALA A 312 3.96 14.87 -21.84
CA ALA A 312 4.17 15.51 -20.55
C ALA A 312 5.61 15.30 -20.07
N LYS A 313 6.19 16.35 -19.50
CA LYS A 313 7.44 16.25 -18.75
C LYS A 313 7.13 15.89 -17.30
N LEU A 314 7.53 14.70 -16.87
CA LEU A 314 7.43 14.21 -15.50
C LEU A 314 8.70 14.60 -14.73
N GLU A 315 8.54 15.11 -13.52
CA GLU A 315 9.67 15.60 -12.73
C GLU A 315 9.49 15.45 -11.23
N SER A 316 10.61 15.38 -10.52
CA SER A 316 10.66 15.49 -9.06
C SER A 316 11.63 16.57 -8.62
N ARG A 317 11.40 17.10 -7.43
CA ARG A 317 12.33 18.01 -6.73
C ARG A 317 12.01 18.03 -5.25
N GLN A 318 13.00 18.39 -4.44
CA GLN A 318 12.74 18.85 -3.08
C GLN A 318 12.73 20.38 -3.07
N SER A 319 11.77 20.96 -2.37
CA SER A 319 11.76 22.40 -2.12
C SER A 319 12.70 22.77 -0.98
N THR A 320 13.04 24.06 -0.89
CA THR A 320 13.90 24.62 0.17
C THR A 320 13.31 24.43 1.57
N ASP A 321 11.99 24.31 1.68
CA ASP A 321 11.27 24.01 2.92
C ASP A 321 11.27 22.50 3.29
N GLY A 322 12.02 21.67 2.55
CA GLY A 322 12.13 20.22 2.80
C GLY A 322 10.98 19.39 2.24
N MET A 323 10.11 19.99 1.42
CA MET A 323 8.94 19.33 0.86
C MET A 323 9.29 18.53 -0.40
N ASN A 324 8.82 17.30 -0.47
CA ASN A 324 8.99 16.41 -1.61
C ASN A 324 7.90 16.69 -2.65
N ILE A 325 8.30 17.08 -3.86
CA ILE A 325 7.39 17.45 -4.95
C ILE A 325 7.62 16.52 -6.12
N ILE A 326 6.54 15.90 -6.60
CA ILE A 326 6.53 15.11 -7.83
C ILE A 326 5.36 15.58 -8.70
N GLY A 327 5.59 15.79 -9.99
CA GLY A 327 4.61 16.44 -10.84
C GLY A 327 4.85 16.21 -12.33
N PHE A 328 3.97 16.78 -13.13
CA PHE A 328 4.10 16.85 -14.58
C PHE A 328 3.89 18.28 -15.07
N THR A 329 4.44 18.59 -16.24
CA THR A 329 4.16 19.79 -17.01
C THR A 329 3.82 19.43 -18.46
N SER A 330 2.79 20.06 -19.05
CA SER A 330 2.43 19.89 -20.46
C SER A 330 3.46 20.55 -21.39
N PRO A 331 3.41 20.32 -22.72
CA PRO A 331 4.13 21.14 -23.68
C PRO A 331 3.68 22.60 -23.58
N VAL A 332 4.48 23.50 -24.14
CA VAL A 332 4.07 24.90 -24.33
C VAL A 332 2.89 24.96 -25.31
N ILE A 333 1.79 25.53 -24.83
CA ILE A 333 0.53 25.69 -25.57
C ILE A 333 0.43 27.15 -26.01
N ASN A 334 0.25 27.36 -27.32
CA ASN A 334 -0.01 28.68 -27.89
C ASN A 334 -1.48 28.79 -28.28
N VAL A 335 -2.20 29.74 -27.72
CA VAL A 335 -3.62 30.00 -27.98
C VAL A 335 -3.75 31.32 -28.74
N PRO A 336 -4.02 31.27 -30.06
CA PRO A 336 -4.19 32.49 -30.86
C PRO A 336 -5.31 33.40 -30.35
N ALA A 337 -5.19 34.69 -30.62
CA ALA A 337 -6.25 35.66 -30.34
C ALA A 337 -7.59 35.24 -30.98
N GLY A 338 -8.69 35.36 -30.22
CA GLY A 338 -10.04 34.97 -30.63
C GLY A 338 -10.33 33.47 -30.58
N THR A 339 -9.38 32.63 -30.14
CA THR A 339 -9.56 31.17 -30.04
C THR A 339 -9.68 30.69 -28.60
N SER A 340 -9.94 29.40 -28.43
CA SER A 340 -9.95 28.76 -27.11
C SER A 340 -9.26 27.41 -27.14
N MET A 341 -8.79 26.97 -25.98
CA MET A 341 -8.21 25.65 -25.79
C MET A 341 -8.77 24.98 -24.54
N GLU A 342 -8.67 23.66 -24.49
CA GLU A 342 -8.90 22.83 -23.31
C GLU A 342 -7.71 21.91 -23.08
N VAL A 343 -7.20 21.86 -21.87
CA VAL A 343 -6.19 20.88 -21.44
C VAL A 343 -6.63 20.26 -20.14
N ASP A 344 -6.54 18.94 -20.06
CA ASP A 344 -6.97 18.19 -18.88
C ASP A 344 -5.89 17.26 -18.34
N ALA A 345 -6.06 16.92 -17.07
CA ALA A 345 -5.36 15.84 -16.40
C ALA A 345 -6.32 15.19 -15.39
N LYS A 346 -6.04 13.96 -14.99
CA LYS A 346 -6.78 13.27 -13.93
C LYS A 346 -5.95 13.26 -12.65
N LEU A 347 -6.58 13.59 -11.54
CA LEU A 347 -6.08 13.33 -10.21
C LEU A 347 -6.79 12.09 -9.66
N TYR A 348 -6.04 11.07 -9.30
CA TYR A 348 -6.50 9.97 -8.46
C TYR A 348 -6.02 10.24 -7.03
N SER A 349 -6.85 10.03 -6.00
CA SER A 349 -6.42 10.11 -4.60
C SER A 349 -7.27 9.19 -3.75
N GLY A 350 -6.93 7.90 -3.73
CA GLY A 350 -7.84 6.87 -3.23
C GLY A 350 -7.15 5.55 -2.90
N PRO A 351 -7.94 4.49 -2.62
CA PRO A 351 -7.44 3.16 -2.27
C PRO A 351 -6.71 2.50 -3.45
N LYS A 352 -5.76 1.60 -3.21
CA LYS A 352 -5.04 0.94 -4.31
C LYS A 352 -5.82 -0.21 -4.95
N ILE A 353 -6.93 0.09 -5.63
CA ILE A 353 -7.76 -0.91 -6.29
C ILE A 353 -7.19 -1.23 -7.67
N GLN A 354 -6.62 -2.43 -7.85
CA GLN A 354 -5.87 -2.79 -9.07
C GLN A 354 -6.68 -2.66 -10.37
N SER A 355 -7.95 -3.04 -10.36
CA SER A 355 -8.81 -2.96 -11.55
C SER A 355 -9.03 -1.53 -12.00
N GLU A 356 -9.28 -0.61 -11.06
CA GLU A 356 -9.47 0.80 -11.36
C GLU A 356 -8.16 1.46 -11.83
N LEU A 357 -7.07 1.23 -11.10
CA LEU A 357 -5.78 1.83 -11.41
C LEU A 357 -5.24 1.40 -12.78
N LYS A 358 -5.48 0.14 -13.17
CA LYS A 358 -5.04 -0.40 -14.47
C LYS A 358 -5.66 0.35 -15.64
N ASP A 359 -6.93 0.74 -15.52
CA ASP A 359 -7.68 1.42 -16.58
C ASP A 359 -7.35 2.92 -16.67
N LEU A 360 -6.71 3.49 -15.63
CA LEU A 360 -6.32 4.90 -15.60
C LEU A 360 -5.01 5.18 -16.34
N ALA A 361 -3.97 4.38 -16.10
CA ALA A 361 -2.69 4.52 -16.76
C ALA A 361 -1.88 3.22 -16.74
N ALA A 362 -1.07 3.01 -17.78
CA ALA A 362 -0.19 1.85 -17.87
C ALA A 362 0.74 1.78 -16.65
N GLY A 363 0.69 0.65 -15.93
CA GLY A 363 1.55 0.39 -14.78
C GLY A 363 1.13 1.03 -13.46
N LEU A 364 0.10 1.89 -13.43
CA LEU A 364 -0.37 2.51 -12.19
C LEU A 364 -0.87 1.47 -11.17
N ASN A 365 -1.44 0.36 -11.63
CA ASN A 365 -1.86 -0.75 -10.77
C ASN A 365 -0.68 -1.48 -10.07
N GLN A 366 0.57 -1.26 -10.51
CA GLN A 366 1.78 -1.80 -9.87
C GLN A 366 2.18 -1.03 -8.60
N THR A 367 1.46 0.05 -8.27
CA THR A 367 1.56 0.71 -6.95
C THR A 367 1.12 -0.19 -5.79
N VAL A 368 0.37 -1.26 -6.08
CA VAL A 368 0.22 -2.41 -5.17
C VAL A 368 1.49 -3.24 -5.26
N ASP A 369 2.41 -3.00 -4.32
CA ASP A 369 3.74 -3.58 -4.33
C ASP A 369 3.76 -5.00 -3.77
N TYR A 370 3.52 -5.99 -4.63
CA TYR A 370 3.67 -7.40 -4.28
C TYR A 370 5.13 -7.90 -4.21
N GLY A 371 6.09 -6.98 -4.29
CA GLY A 371 7.52 -7.29 -4.29
C GLY A 371 7.93 -8.19 -5.47
N TRP A 372 9.06 -8.88 -5.30
CA TRP A 372 9.64 -9.73 -6.35
C TRP A 372 8.81 -10.99 -6.67
N LEU A 373 7.84 -11.35 -5.82
CA LEU A 373 6.95 -12.51 -5.98
C LEU A 373 5.62 -12.14 -6.67
N TRP A 374 5.55 -10.97 -7.31
CA TRP A 374 4.33 -10.44 -7.94
C TRP A 374 3.57 -11.43 -8.85
N PRO A 375 4.19 -12.34 -9.64
CA PRO A 375 3.41 -13.23 -10.50
C PRO A 375 2.59 -14.23 -9.67
N ILE A 376 3.18 -14.73 -8.59
CA ILE A 376 2.53 -15.68 -7.67
C ILE A 376 1.48 -14.93 -6.86
N ALA A 377 1.81 -13.75 -6.34
CA ALA A 377 0.89 -12.92 -5.57
C ALA A 377 -0.38 -12.58 -6.37
N LYS A 378 -0.23 -12.17 -7.64
CA LYS A 378 -1.37 -11.88 -8.52
C LYS A 378 -2.26 -13.09 -8.75
N LEU A 379 -1.67 -14.27 -8.94
CA LEU A 379 -2.42 -15.52 -9.10
C LEU A 379 -3.20 -15.89 -7.82
N LEU A 380 -2.55 -15.76 -6.66
CA LEU A 380 -3.17 -16.05 -5.37
C LEU A 380 -4.30 -15.04 -5.05
N PHE A 381 -4.10 -13.77 -5.34
CA PHE A 381 -5.13 -12.74 -5.18
C PHE A 381 -6.33 -12.97 -6.10
N LEU A 382 -6.10 -13.37 -7.36
CA LEU A 382 -7.19 -13.76 -8.26
C LEU A 382 -8.00 -14.92 -7.69
N GLY A 383 -7.33 -15.95 -7.15
CA GLY A 383 -7.99 -17.06 -6.47
C GLY A 383 -8.76 -16.61 -5.22
N LEU A 384 -8.20 -15.67 -4.46
CA LEU A 384 -8.84 -15.11 -3.27
C LEU A 384 -10.11 -14.33 -3.63
N GLN A 385 -10.03 -13.45 -4.63
CA GLN A 385 -11.19 -12.71 -5.15
C GLN A 385 -12.28 -13.65 -5.68
N PHE A 386 -11.89 -14.73 -6.39
CA PHE A 386 -12.84 -15.73 -6.86
C PHE A 386 -13.65 -16.34 -5.71
N PHE A 387 -12.99 -16.78 -4.64
CA PHE A 387 -13.70 -17.33 -3.47
C PHE A 387 -14.50 -16.26 -2.72
N HIS A 388 -13.99 -15.03 -2.64
CA HIS A 388 -14.69 -13.91 -2.02
C HIS A 388 -15.97 -13.57 -2.76
N ASN A 389 -15.95 -13.57 -4.10
CA ASN A 389 -17.14 -13.29 -4.90
C ASN A 389 -18.24 -14.36 -4.76
N ILE A 390 -17.90 -15.56 -4.30
CA ILE A 390 -18.86 -16.64 -4.03
C ILE A 390 -19.38 -16.57 -2.60
N ILE A 391 -18.51 -16.35 -1.61
CA ILE A 391 -18.87 -16.45 -0.18
C ILE A 391 -19.24 -15.09 0.43
N GLY A 392 -18.64 -14.01 -0.05
CA GLY A 392 -18.75 -12.67 0.52
C GLY A 392 -17.96 -12.47 1.82
N ASN A 393 -16.96 -13.32 2.10
CA ASN A 393 -16.14 -13.21 3.31
C ASN A 393 -14.67 -13.57 3.07
N TRP A 394 -13.77 -12.64 3.39
CA TRP A 394 -12.34 -12.78 3.13
C TRP A 394 -11.68 -13.89 3.95
N GLY A 395 -12.06 -14.09 5.21
CA GLY A 395 -11.47 -15.13 6.06
C GLY A 395 -11.77 -16.54 5.57
N TRP A 396 -13.01 -16.80 5.17
CA TRP A 396 -13.38 -18.07 4.53
C TRP A 396 -12.72 -18.24 3.15
N SER A 397 -12.52 -17.15 2.42
CA SER A 397 -11.80 -17.16 1.15
C SER A 397 -10.33 -17.56 1.32
N ILE A 398 -9.66 -17.09 2.38
CA ILE A 398 -8.30 -17.50 2.73
C ILE A 398 -8.26 -19.02 3.01
N ILE A 399 -9.23 -19.55 3.77
CA ILE A 399 -9.32 -20.98 4.06
C ILE A 399 -9.45 -21.81 2.78
N LEU A 400 -10.39 -21.44 1.90
CA LEU A 400 -10.61 -22.17 0.64
C LEU A 400 -9.41 -22.08 -0.30
N LEU A 401 -8.79 -20.91 -0.43
CA LEU A 401 -7.57 -20.74 -1.22
C LEU A 401 -6.44 -21.64 -0.69
N THR A 402 -6.28 -21.71 0.63
CA THR A 402 -5.28 -22.58 1.27
C THR A 402 -5.53 -24.05 0.93
N ILE A 403 -6.78 -24.50 1.00
CA ILE A 403 -7.18 -25.86 0.63
C ILE A 403 -6.86 -26.13 -0.84
N LEU A 404 -7.24 -25.23 -1.75
CA LEU A 404 -6.97 -25.36 -3.19
C LEU A 404 -5.48 -25.50 -3.47
N VAL A 405 -4.66 -24.63 -2.89
CA VAL A 405 -3.19 -24.68 -3.05
C VAL A 405 -2.65 -26.01 -2.52
N LYS A 406 -3.11 -26.47 -1.36
CA LYS A 406 -2.70 -27.78 -0.80
C LYS A 406 -3.07 -28.95 -1.70
N LEU A 407 -4.25 -28.92 -2.32
CA LEU A 407 -4.68 -29.96 -3.26
C LEU A 407 -3.78 -30.00 -4.50
N ILE A 408 -3.44 -28.84 -5.06
CA ILE A 408 -2.51 -28.74 -6.20
C ILE A 408 -1.13 -29.30 -5.83
N LEU A 409 -0.64 -28.99 -4.63
CA LEU A 409 0.66 -29.47 -4.14
C LEU A 409 0.63 -30.87 -3.51
N TRP A 410 -0.53 -31.51 -3.43
CA TRP A 410 -0.73 -32.81 -2.80
C TRP A 410 0.21 -33.92 -3.32
N PRO A 411 0.37 -34.15 -4.64
CA PRO A 411 1.20 -35.24 -5.12
C PRO A 411 2.68 -35.06 -4.76
N LEU A 412 3.16 -33.81 -4.80
CA LEU A 412 4.55 -33.47 -4.49
C LEU A 412 4.82 -33.59 -2.98
N SER A 413 3.94 -33.01 -2.16
CA SER A 413 4.02 -33.08 -0.70
C SER A 413 3.91 -34.51 -0.17
N SER A 414 3.05 -35.35 -0.77
CA SER A 414 2.87 -36.75 -0.38
C SER A 414 4.15 -37.58 -0.52
N LYS A 415 4.95 -37.36 -1.59
CA LYS A 415 6.23 -38.05 -1.77
C LYS A 415 7.22 -37.68 -0.66
N SER A 416 7.30 -36.39 -0.33
CA SER A 416 8.16 -35.90 0.74
C SER A 416 7.73 -36.45 2.11
N TYR A 417 6.43 -36.39 2.44
CA TYR A 417 5.93 -36.92 3.70
C TYR A 417 6.09 -38.43 3.82
N ARG A 418 5.98 -39.20 2.71
CA ARG A 418 6.27 -40.63 2.74
C ARG A 418 7.73 -40.94 3.04
N SER A 419 8.67 -40.14 2.52
CA SER A 419 10.09 -40.24 2.88
C SER A 419 10.30 -39.95 4.38
N MET A 420 9.65 -38.91 4.92
CA MET A 420 9.71 -38.59 6.35
C MET A 420 9.10 -39.67 7.24
N ALA A 421 7.98 -40.26 6.83
CA ALA A 421 7.35 -41.37 7.54
C ALA A 421 8.30 -42.58 7.64
N LYS A 422 8.96 -42.96 6.53
CA LYS A 422 9.99 -44.00 6.54
C LYS A 422 11.17 -43.64 7.43
N MET A 423 11.63 -42.38 7.41
CA MET A 423 12.70 -41.89 8.29
C MET A 423 12.37 -42.09 9.77
N ARG A 424 11.12 -41.79 10.16
CA ARG A 424 10.64 -42.00 11.53
C ARG A 424 10.67 -43.47 11.94
N VAL A 425 10.31 -44.34 11.00
CA VAL A 425 10.25 -45.79 11.18
C VAL A 425 11.64 -46.42 11.35
N ILE A 426 12.67 -45.88 10.69
CA ILE A 426 14.07 -46.34 10.79
C ILE A 426 14.87 -45.64 11.90
N ALA A 427 14.28 -44.64 12.58
CA ALA A 427 14.90 -43.94 13.71
C ALA A 427 15.49 -44.84 14.82
N PRO A 428 14.87 -45.96 15.25
CA PRO A 428 15.49 -46.84 16.24
C PRO A 428 16.75 -47.55 15.71
N GLU A 429 16.78 -47.93 14.43
CA GLU A 429 17.97 -48.54 13.80
C GLU A 429 19.11 -47.52 13.70
N MET A 430 18.78 -46.27 13.37
CA MET A 430 19.71 -45.13 13.40
C MET A 430 20.30 -44.90 14.80
N GLN A 431 19.48 -45.02 15.84
CA GLN A 431 19.94 -44.87 17.23
C GLN A 431 20.88 -46.01 17.63
N ARG A 432 20.54 -47.26 17.28
CA ARG A 432 21.41 -48.42 17.52
C ARG A 432 22.76 -48.29 16.81
N MET A 433 22.75 -47.83 15.56
CA MET A 433 23.96 -47.57 14.77
C MET A 433 24.83 -46.47 15.39
N LYS A 434 24.21 -45.44 15.99
CA LYS A 434 24.93 -44.37 16.72
C LYS A 434 25.59 -44.89 18.00
N GLU A 435 24.97 -45.86 18.67
CA GLU A 435 25.55 -46.54 19.84
C GLU A 435 26.69 -47.48 19.45
N GLU A 436 26.59 -48.17 18.31
CA GLU A 436 27.63 -49.10 17.81
C GLU A 436 28.85 -48.39 17.19
N PHE A 437 28.64 -47.32 16.41
CA PHE A 437 29.68 -46.69 15.58
C PHE A 437 29.91 -45.19 15.89
N GLY A 438 29.31 -44.64 16.94
CA GLY A 438 29.34 -43.20 17.23
C GLY A 438 30.74 -42.59 17.42
N GLU A 439 31.71 -43.38 17.88
CA GLU A 439 33.12 -42.97 18.02
C GLU A 439 33.82 -42.83 16.66
N ASP A 440 33.43 -43.61 15.66
CA ASP A 440 33.96 -43.56 14.28
C ASP A 440 33.00 -42.80 13.37
N ARG A 441 33.13 -41.47 13.35
CA ARG A 441 32.28 -40.58 12.54
C ARG A 441 32.29 -40.94 11.05
N MET A 442 33.39 -41.46 10.53
CA MET A 442 33.50 -41.81 9.12
C MET A 442 32.66 -43.06 8.83
N ARG A 443 32.81 -44.11 9.64
CA ARG A 443 32.04 -45.35 9.51
C ARG A 443 30.55 -45.14 9.80
N PHE A 444 30.20 -44.36 10.82
CA PHE A 444 28.82 -43.98 11.10
C PHE A 444 28.16 -43.26 9.92
N SER A 445 28.86 -42.32 9.28
CA SER A 445 28.35 -41.62 8.09
C SER A 445 28.10 -42.56 6.91
N GLN A 446 29.01 -43.52 6.68
CA GLN A 446 28.89 -44.52 5.62
C GLN A 446 27.70 -45.47 5.84
N GLU A 447 27.57 -46.02 7.05
CA GLU A 447 26.46 -46.92 7.41
C GLU A 447 25.11 -46.19 7.40
N MET A 448 25.07 -44.95 7.86
CA MET A 448 23.87 -44.10 7.78
C MET A 448 23.42 -43.89 6.32
N MET A 449 24.37 -43.59 5.42
CA MET A 449 24.06 -43.42 4.00
C MET A 449 23.65 -44.75 3.33
N ALA A 450 24.27 -45.87 3.73
CA ALA A 450 23.89 -47.20 3.27
C ALA A 450 22.45 -47.55 3.69
N LEU A 451 22.08 -47.25 4.95
CA LEU A 451 20.73 -47.43 5.46
C LEU A 451 19.71 -46.56 4.71
N TYR A 452 20.01 -45.27 4.49
CA TYR A 452 19.15 -44.39 3.69
C TYR A 452 18.95 -44.89 2.26
N LYS A 453 20.00 -45.42 1.63
CA LYS A 453 19.91 -46.00 0.28
C LYS A 453 19.09 -47.29 0.26
N ARG A 454 19.29 -48.17 1.24
CA ARG A 454 18.56 -49.44 1.39
C ARG A 454 17.06 -49.20 1.60
N GLU A 455 16.72 -48.29 2.50
CA GLU A 455 15.32 -48.00 2.86
C GLU A 455 14.66 -46.97 1.90
N GLN A 456 15.45 -46.49 0.92
CA GLN A 456 15.05 -45.50 -0.09
C GLN A 456 14.46 -44.25 0.57
N VAL A 457 15.18 -43.73 1.57
CA VAL A 457 14.82 -42.53 2.32
C VAL A 457 15.72 -41.39 1.86
N ASN A 458 15.12 -40.26 1.47
CA ASN A 458 15.88 -39.06 1.14
C ASN A 458 15.86 -38.10 2.34
N PRO A 459 17.02 -37.80 2.97
CA PRO A 459 17.10 -36.92 4.14
C PRO A 459 16.69 -35.46 3.81
N LEU A 460 16.87 -35.00 2.57
CA LEU A 460 16.46 -33.67 2.13
C LEU A 460 14.94 -33.55 1.86
N SER A 461 14.22 -34.67 1.82
CA SER A 461 12.77 -34.63 1.67
C SER A 461 12.08 -33.99 2.89
N GLY A 462 12.74 -33.89 4.04
CA GLY A 462 12.20 -33.27 5.25
C GLY A 462 11.91 -31.78 5.12
N CYS A 463 12.79 -31.03 4.44
CA CYS A 463 12.65 -29.58 4.28
C CYS A 463 11.99 -29.17 2.96
N LEU A 464 11.85 -30.09 2.00
CA LEU A 464 11.29 -29.82 0.67
C LEU A 464 9.87 -29.20 0.72
N PRO A 465 8.92 -29.66 1.57
CA PRO A 465 7.60 -29.03 1.65
C PRO A 465 7.66 -27.61 2.17
N LEU A 466 8.56 -27.33 3.12
CA LEU A 466 8.75 -25.99 3.64
C LEU A 466 9.30 -25.07 2.55
N LEU A 467 10.35 -25.50 1.83
CA LEU A 467 10.94 -24.72 0.74
C LEU A 467 9.95 -24.40 -0.37
N LEU A 468 9.09 -25.36 -0.73
CA LEU A 468 8.04 -25.15 -1.72
C LEU A 468 6.95 -24.19 -1.22
N GLN A 469 6.64 -24.23 0.07
CA GLN A 469 5.63 -23.36 0.67
C GLN A 469 6.14 -21.94 0.87
N MET A 470 7.44 -21.73 1.11
CA MET A 470 8.02 -20.42 1.41
C MET A 470 7.65 -19.33 0.38
N PRO A 471 7.79 -19.54 -0.96
CA PRO A 471 7.35 -18.55 -1.95
C PRO A 471 5.86 -18.25 -1.90
N ILE A 472 5.02 -19.26 -1.64
CA ILE A 472 3.56 -19.11 -1.56
C ILE A 472 3.17 -18.33 -0.30
N PHE A 473 3.80 -18.65 0.83
CA PHE A 473 3.61 -17.92 2.08
C PHE A 473 4.02 -16.46 1.94
N LEU A 474 5.22 -16.19 1.39
CA LEU A 474 5.69 -14.83 1.18
C LEU A 474 4.77 -14.07 0.20
N ALA A 475 4.32 -14.71 -0.88
CA ALA A 475 3.37 -14.10 -1.80
C ALA A 475 2.03 -13.77 -1.12
N LEU A 476 1.47 -14.68 -0.32
CA LEU A 476 0.26 -14.42 0.45
C LEU A 476 0.45 -13.34 1.51
N TYR A 477 1.62 -13.29 2.16
CA TYR A 477 1.96 -12.21 3.07
C TYR A 477 1.82 -10.85 2.38
N TRP A 478 2.44 -10.67 1.21
CA TRP A 478 2.34 -9.43 0.45
C TRP A 478 0.91 -9.14 -0.03
N VAL A 479 0.18 -10.17 -0.49
CA VAL A 479 -1.23 -10.01 -0.88
C VAL A 479 -2.06 -9.53 0.30
N LEU A 480 -1.92 -10.16 1.47
CA LEU A 480 -2.75 -9.83 2.64
C LEU A 480 -2.39 -8.46 3.24
N MET A 481 -1.12 -8.08 3.18
CA MET A 481 -0.66 -6.79 3.69
C MET A 481 -1.05 -5.63 2.79
N GLU A 482 -0.87 -5.75 1.48
CA GLU A 482 -0.96 -4.62 0.54
C GLU A 482 -2.36 -4.42 -0.06
N SER A 483 -3.25 -5.42 0.07
CA SER A 483 -4.60 -5.33 -0.49
C SER A 483 -5.52 -4.56 0.45
N VAL A 484 -5.99 -3.41 -0.02
CA VAL A 484 -6.92 -2.52 0.71
C VAL A 484 -8.26 -3.19 0.99
N GLU A 485 -8.67 -4.18 0.20
CA GLU A 485 -9.92 -4.92 0.36
C GLU A 485 -9.95 -5.76 1.64
N LEU A 486 -8.78 -6.12 2.18
CA LEU A 486 -8.64 -6.85 3.44
C LEU A 486 -8.54 -5.93 4.66
N ARG A 487 -8.39 -4.61 4.45
CA ARG A 487 -8.37 -3.62 5.51
C ARG A 487 -9.73 -3.58 6.20
N HIS A 488 -9.74 -3.73 7.52
CA HIS A 488 -10.96 -3.79 8.34
C HIS A 488 -11.93 -4.93 7.94
N ALA A 489 -11.46 -5.95 7.20
CA ALA A 489 -12.31 -7.06 6.77
C ALA A 489 -12.61 -8.02 7.94
N PRO A 490 -13.89 -8.25 8.31
CA PRO A 490 -14.24 -9.14 9.40
C PRO A 490 -14.22 -10.61 8.97
N TRP A 491 -14.03 -11.52 9.92
CA TRP A 491 -14.13 -12.96 9.69
C TRP A 491 -15.10 -13.65 10.65
N LEU A 492 -14.68 -13.88 11.91
CA LEU A 492 -15.42 -14.70 12.85
C LEU A 492 -15.22 -14.22 14.29
N GLY A 493 -16.32 -14.00 15.01
CA GLY A 493 -16.32 -13.68 16.44
C GLY A 493 -15.54 -12.41 16.76
N TRP A 494 -14.37 -12.56 17.37
CA TRP A 494 -13.50 -11.45 17.79
C TRP A 494 -12.58 -10.91 16.66
N ILE A 495 -12.40 -11.68 15.57
CA ILE A 495 -11.62 -11.23 14.42
C ILE A 495 -12.49 -10.34 13.53
N GLN A 496 -12.41 -9.04 13.82
CA GLN A 496 -13.13 -8.00 13.08
C GLN A 496 -12.22 -7.32 12.03
N ASP A 497 -10.93 -7.68 11.94
CA ASP A 497 -9.98 -7.17 10.93
C ASP A 497 -8.92 -8.23 10.63
N LEU A 498 -8.86 -8.68 9.38
CA LEU A 498 -7.88 -9.66 8.91
C LEU A 498 -6.51 -9.04 8.60
N SER A 499 -6.44 -7.73 8.38
CA SER A 499 -5.20 -7.00 8.08
C SER A 499 -4.44 -6.56 9.34
N ALA A 500 -5.11 -6.50 10.49
CA ALA A 500 -4.52 -6.17 11.78
C ALA A 500 -4.16 -7.44 12.58
N MET A 501 -3.38 -7.28 13.64
CA MET A 501 -3.06 -8.37 14.58
C MET A 501 -4.33 -8.89 15.28
N ASP A 502 -4.36 -10.17 15.66
CA ASP A 502 -5.45 -10.72 16.48
C ASP A 502 -5.48 -10.01 17.84
N PRO A 503 -6.54 -9.25 18.18
CA PRO A 503 -6.60 -8.48 19.43
C PRO A 503 -6.45 -9.34 20.68
N TRP A 504 -6.85 -10.62 20.61
CA TRP A 504 -6.86 -11.54 21.75
C TRP A 504 -5.76 -12.61 21.64
N PHE A 505 -4.96 -12.58 20.57
CA PHE A 505 -3.87 -13.51 20.29
C PHE A 505 -4.25 -15.01 20.33
N ILE A 506 -5.54 -15.31 20.14
CA ILE A 506 -6.07 -16.67 20.12
C ILE A 506 -5.55 -17.41 18.87
N LEU A 507 -5.59 -16.77 17.71
CA LEU A 507 -5.10 -17.34 16.45
C LEU A 507 -3.61 -17.69 16.53
N PRO A 508 -2.69 -16.80 16.95
CA PRO A 508 -1.29 -17.16 17.13
C PRO A 508 -1.08 -18.34 18.09
N LEU A 509 -1.83 -18.40 19.20
CA LEU A 509 -1.73 -19.52 20.14
C LEU A 509 -2.17 -20.85 19.51
N ILE A 510 -3.31 -20.85 18.80
CA ILE A 510 -3.78 -22.02 18.02
C ILE A 510 -2.73 -22.40 16.98
N MET A 511 -2.16 -21.42 16.27
CA MET A 511 -1.10 -21.66 15.30
C MET A 511 0.10 -22.35 15.96
N GLY A 512 0.55 -21.86 17.12
CA GLY A 512 1.61 -22.49 17.92
C GLY A 512 1.32 -23.94 18.28
N VAL A 513 0.09 -24.24 18.72
CA VAL A 513 -0.36 -25.60 19.01
C VAL A 513 -0.32 -26.47 17.75
N THR A 514 -0.87 -25.99 16.62
CA THR A 514 -0.83 -26.75 15.36
C THR A 514 0.60 -26.99 14.90
N MET A 515 1.48 -26.00 15.02
CA MET A 515 2.89 -26.12 14.64
C MET A 515 3.62 -27.13 15.54
N TYR A 516 3.33 -27.13 16.84
CA TYR A 516 3.85 -28.12 17.77
C TYR A 516 3.39 -29.54 17.41
N VAL A 517 2.09 -29.74 17.14
CA VAL A 517 1.53 -31.04 16.72
C VAL A 517 2.15 -31.51 15.40
N GLN A 518 2.26 -30.61 14.41
CA GLN A 518 2.92 -30.91 13.13
C GLN A 518 4.39 -31.31 13.34
N GLN A 519 5.10 -30.61 14.22
CA GLN A 519 6.49 -30.93 14.53
C GLN A 519 6.64 -32.31 15.20
N MET A 520 5.69 -32.73 16.03
CA MET A 520 5.68 -34.07 16.62
C MET A 520 5.52 -35.19 15.58
N LEU A 521 4.92 -34.90 14.43
CA LEU A 521 4.81 -35.85 13.32
C LEU A 521 6.10 -35.95 12.49
N ASN A 522 6.94 -34.91 12.53
CA ASN A 522 8.22 -34.89 11.83
C ASN A 522 9.29 -35.73 12.57
N PRO A 523 10.26 -36.34 11.84
CA PRO A 523 11.40 -37.02 12.46
C PRO A 523 12.23 -36.05 13.31
N GLN A 524 12.68 -36.49 14.48
CA GLN A 524 13.57 -35.65 15.31
C GLN A 524 14.99 -35.63 14.73
N PRO A 525 15.67 -34.48 14.72
CA PRO A 525 17.09 -34.39 14.39
C PRO A 525 17.94 -35.27 15.32
N THR A 526 18.99 -35.90 14.78
CA THR A 526 19.91 -36.76 15.54
C THR A 526 20.89 -35.98 16.42
N ASP A 527 21.08 -34.68 16.15
CA ASP A 527 21.84 -33.75 16.97
C ASP A 527 20.97 -33.18 18.11
N PRO A 528 21.37 -33.37 19.39
CA PRO A 528 20.64 -32.84 20.54
C PRO A 528 20.52 -31.31 20.55
N MET A 529 21.45 -30.56 19.95
CA MET A 529 21.34 -29.10 19.84
C MET A 529 20.21 -28.71 18.86
N GLN A 530 20.23 -29.29 17.66
CA GLN A 530 19.20 -29.06 16.65
C GLN A 530 17.81 -29.49 17.16
N ALA A 531 17.71 -30.62 17.88
CA ALA A 531 16.46 -31.08 18.47
C ALA A 531 15.90 -30.10 19.53
N LYS A 532 16.76 -29.47 20.35
CA LYS A 532 16.35 -28.43 21.30
C LYS A 532 15.82 -27.19 20.58
N VAL A 533 16.51 -26.72 19.54
CA VAL A 533 16.07 -25.59 18.71
C VAL A 533 14.71 -25.88 18.09
N PHE A 534 14.52 -27.07 17.53
CA PHE A 534 13.24 -27.50 16.98
C PHE A 534 12.13 -27.41 18.04
N ARG A 535 12.32 -27.95 19.25
CA ARG A 535 11.31 -27.91 20.32
C ARG A 535 10.92 -26.49 20.75
N ILE A 536 11.84 -25.52 20.65
CA ILE A 536 11.59 -24.12 21.02
C ILE A 536 11.00 -23.33 19.84
N MET A 537 11.20 -23.77 18.60
CA MET A 537 10.77 -23.08 17.38
C MET A 537 9.28 -22.74 17.36
N PRO A 538 8.32 -23.64 17.72
CA PRO A 538 6.91 -23.28 17.77
C PRO A 538 6.62 -22.12 18.73
N ILE A 539 7.31 -22.06 19.87
CA ILE A 539 7.12 -21.00 20.87
C ILE A 539 7.64 -19.67 20.31
N MET A 540 8.86 -19.65 19.77
CA MET A 540 9.42 -18.44 19.15
C MET A 540 8.57 -17.95 17.99
N PHE A 541 8.11 -18.86 17.13
CA PHE A 541 7.31 -18.52 15.97
C PHE A 541 5.90 -18.06 16.35
N THR A 542 5.34 -18.60 17.44
CA THR A 542 4.10 -18.09 18.03
C THR A 542 4.29 -16.65 18.47
N VAL A 543 5.30 -16.36 19.31
CA VAL A 543 5.61 -14.99 19.77
C VAL A 543 5.83 -14.04 18.60
N PHE A 544 6.53 -14.49 17.55
CA PHE A 544 6.71 -13.72 16.33
C PHE A 544 5.38 -13.40 15.62
N MET A 545 4.49 -14.38 15.50
CA MET A 545 3.20 -14.26 14.82
C MET A 545 2.12 -13.51 15.62
N LEU A 546 2.39 -13.14 16.88
CA LEU A 546 1.52 -12.22 17.63
C LEU A 546 1.45 -10.83 16.97
N PHE A 547 2.50 -10.43 16.25
CA PHE A 547 2.61 -9.11 15.63
C PHE A 547 2.23 -9.09 14.15
N PHE A 548 1.68 -10.21 13.63
CA PHE A 548 1.31 -10.33 12.22
C PHE A 548 -0.21 -10.27 12.02
N PRO A 549 -0.68 -9.91 10.81
CA PRO A 549 -2.09 -9.87 10.49
C PRO A 549 -2.80 -11.19 10.78
N ALA A 550 -4.00 -11.13 11.37
CA ALA A 550 -4.82 -12.28 11.70
C ALA A 550 -5.11 -13.15 10.47
N GLY A 551 -5.29 -12.56 9.28
CA GLY A 551 -5.47 -13.29 8.03
C GLY A 551 -4.28 -14.17 7.65
N LEU A 552 -3.06 -13.71 7.92
CA LEU A 552 -1.84 -14.48 7.67
C LEU A 552 -1.72 -15.65 8.66
N VAL A 553 -2.01 -15.38 9.93
CA VAL A 553 -1.99 -16.40 10.97
C VAL A 553 -3.06 -17.47 10.70
N LEU A 554 -4.26 -17.05 10.25
CA LEU A 554 -5.33 -17.93 9.82
C LEU A 554 -4.90 -18.87 8.70
N TYR A 555 -4.29 -18.34 7.64
CA TYR A 555 -3.70 -19.14 6.57
C TYR A 555 -2.74 -20.20 7.14
N TRP A 556 -1.88 -19.81 8.07
CA TRP A 556 -0.90 -20.71 8.67
C TRP A 556 -1.56 -21.86 9.46
N ILE A 557 -2.58 -21.56 10.26
CA ILE A 557 -3.36 -22.55 11.01
C ILE A 557 -3.97 -23.59 10.06
N VAL A 558 -4.61 -23.14 8.98
CA VAL A 558 -5.26 -24.00 8.00
C VAL A 558 -4.23 -24.86 7.27
N ASN A 559 -3.14 -24.22 6.84
CA ASN A 559 -2.01 -24.89 6.18
C ASN A 559 -1.42 -26.01 7.05
N ASN A 560 -1.19 -25.74 8.33
CA ASN A 560 -0.69 -26.73 9.29
C ASN A 560 -1.71 -27.84 9.51
N SER A 561 -2.98 -27.50 9.70
CA SER A 561 -4.05 -28.48 9.96
C SER A 561 -4.19 -29.48 8.83
N ILE A 562 -4.21 -29.02 7.57
CA ILE A 562 -4.25 -29.90 6.40
C ILE A 562 -2.99 -30.77 6.33
N THR A 563 -1.82 -30.19 6.64
CA THR A 563 -0.56 -30.92 6.63
C THR A 563 -0.54 -32.03 7.69
N ILE A 564 -1.01 -31.75 8.91
CA ILE A 564 -1.14 -32.73 10.00
C ILE A 564 -2.02 -33.90 9.56
N LEU A 565 -3.19 -33.60 8.97
CA LEU A 565 -4.09 -34.63 8.46
C LEU A 565 -3.41 -35.49 7.39
N GLN A 566 -2.77 -34.86 6.40
CA GLN A 566 -2.07 -35.56 5.32
C GLN A 566 -0.94 -36.45 5.88
N GLN A 567 -0.09 -35.93 6.77
CA GLN A 567 1.00 -36.67 7.39
C GLN A 567 0.48 -37.84 8.24
N TRP A 568 -0.62 -37.65 8.97
CA TRP A 568 -1.23 -38.70 9.78
C TRP A 568 -1.67 -39.89 8.92
N PHE A 569 -2.38 -39.64 7.81
CA PHE A 569 -2.78 -40.69 6.87
C PHE A 569 -1.56 -41.42 6.26
N ILE A 570 -0.54 -40.67 5.85
CA ILE A 570 0.67 -41.24 5.25
C ILE A 570 1.46 -42.07 6.26
N ASN A 571 1.66 -41.58 7.49
CA ASN A 571 2.38 -42.29 8.53
C ASN A 571 1.73 -43.64 8.82
N LYS A 572 0.40 -43.68 8.97
CA LYS A 572 -0.35 -44.91 9.18
C LYS A 572 -0.22 -45.89 8.00
N SER A 573 -0.20 -45.39 6.77
CA SER A 573 0.00 -46.23 5.58
C SER A 573 1.40 -46.86 5.54
N VAL A 574 2.44 -46.10 5.88
CA VAL A 574 3.84 -46.58 5.84
C VAL A 574 4.12 -47.58 6.97
N GLU A 575 3.52 -47.37 8.14
CA GLU A 575 3.62 -48.33 9.25
C GLU A 575 2.98 -49.67 8.88
N LYS A 576 1.77 -49.64 8.28
CA LYS A 576 1.11 -50.85 7.77
C LYS A 576 1.94 -51.55 6.69
N ASP A 577 2.52 -50.79 5.75
CA ASP A 577 3.41 -51.33 4.71
C ASP A 577 4.64 -52.04 5.30
N ARG A 578 5.17 -51.57 6.44
CA ARG A 578 6.29 -52.22 7.13
C ARG A 578 5.86 -53.50 7.83
N LEU A 579 4.75 -53.49 8.56
CA LEU A 579 4.25 -54.68 9.26
C LEU A 579 4.01 -55.83 8.27
N ASN A 580 3.39 -55.54 7.13
CA ASN A 580 3.17 -56.51 6.05
C ASN A 580 4.46 -57.04 5.40
N LYS A 581 5.59 -56.32 5.51
CA LYS A 581 6.89 -56.78 5.01
C LYS A 581 7.66 -57.61 6.04
N VAL A 582 7.42 -57.42 7.33
CA VAL A 582 8.05 -58.15 8.43
C VAL A 582 7.31 -59.48 8.70
N GLU A 583 6.04 -59.59 8.30
CA GLU A 583 5.28 -60.84 8.23
C GLU A 583 5.22 -61.38 6.78
N PRO A 584 6.28 -61.95 6.19
CA PRO A 584 6.11 -62.77 5.00
C PRO A 584 5.51 -64.10 5.43
N SER A 585 4.28 -64.39 4.97
CA SER A 585 3.70 -65.72 4.77
C SER A 585 4.19 -66.79 5.76
N ALA A 586 3.46 -66.94 6.88
CA ALA A 586 3.46 -68.19 7.63
C ALA A 586 3.00 -69.36 6.76
#